data_AF-A0A9E8SL01-F1
#
_entry.id   AF-A0A9E8SL01-F1
#
_cell.length_a   1.000
_cell.length_b   1.000
_cell.length_c   1.000
_cell.angle_alpha   90.00
_cell.angle_beta   90.00
_cell.angle_gamma   90.00
#
_symmetry.space_group_name_H-M   'P 1'
#
loop_
_entity.id
_entity.type
_entity.pdbx_description
1 polymer ?
#
loop_
_entity_poly.entity_id
_entity_poly.type
_entity_poly.pdbx_seq_one_letter_code
_entity_poly.pdbx_strand_id
1 'polypeptide(L)'
;MNTLLLRVTFIIIALIAAFPARGANLLRDKIDMACEPSITNIAVTKANCEKDNGVISVTAKGEGPLVYSLDGDSFQSSPVFSGLYAKTYRLLVKSGQGCVVTRDVVVEKLWKPSFVTAVILNPCEFEDKDFGATAMGGYGPITYALDDGPFQEMGFFPDLPGGEYTLRARDSVGCEIVMEIKIPEKKEGVVMQDADVLHARCGGEFGSVTLAATGGSKLQYSLDGQNYGPSPNFPRVPPGAYEVFVKDERGCTDSRNIVIGKSSAPQFLEIIETNASCKGDDGTVAIYAIGSGPLSFSIDAVTYLSDTVFTGLTPLVQTVYMRDTAGCDVARSIMIEKDCLEAIYIPTAFSPDSDGKNEVMDMKFLGGALKIRYFRLFNRWGNVIASSASQNVESGYTLWNGIHNGNEVQPGTYPYELMVEFANGFTRVIRNSVLVLR
;
A
#
# COMPACT_ATOMS: atom_id res chain seq x y z
N MET A 1 -36.56 -77.62 -52.42
CA MET A 1 -37.60 -78.10 -51.48
C MET A 1 -38.60 -76.95 -51.33
N ASN A 2 -39.88 -77.06 -51.71
CA ASN A 2 -40.94 -77.92 -51.13
C ASN A 2 -41.08 -77.71 -49.61
N THR A 3 -42.23 -77.47 -48.98
CA THR A 3 -43.65 -77.30 -49.40
C THR A 3 -44.39 -76.52 -48.26
N LEU A 4 -45.71 -76.30 -48.12
CA LEU A 4 -46.94 -76.93 -48.68
C LEU A 4 -48.12 -75.90 -48.73
N LEU A 5 -49.27 -76.35 -49.24
CA LEU A 5 -50.61 -75.74 -49.23
C LEU A 5 -51.26 -75.69 -47.83
N LEU A 6 -52.29 -74.85 -47.66
CA LEU A 6 -53.69 -75.35 -47.57
C LEU A 6 -54.76 -74.27 -47.86
N ARG A 7 -55.75 -74.61 -48.69
CA ARG A 7 -57.08 -73.96 -48.76
C ARG A 7 -58.08 -74.82 -47.98
N VAL A 8 -59.02 -74.22 -47.26
CA VAL A 8 -60.35 -74.82 -47.02
C VAL A 8 -61.41 -73.72 -47.13
N THR A 9 -62.54 -74.04 -47.77
CA THR A 9 -63.70 -73.17 -47.95
C THR A 9 -64.93 -73.86 -47.36
N PHE A 10 -65.82 -73.11 -46.72
CA PHE A 10 -67.21 -73.50 -46.45
C PHE A 10 -68.14 -72.35 -46.98
N ILE A 11 -69.24 -72.54 -47.74
CA ILE A 11 -70.40 -73.47 -47.65
C ILE A 11 -71.34 -73.00 -46.51
N ILE A 12 -72.63 -72.63 -46.68
CA ILE A 12 -73.59 -72.79 -47.81
C ILE A 12 -74.87 -71.88 -47.62
N ILE A 13 -75.55 -71.45 -48.72
CA ILE A 13 -77.04 -71.36 -48.99
C ILE A 13 -78.04 -70.77 -47.94
N ALA A 14 -79.20 -70.14 -48.26
CA ALA A 14 -79.76 -69.42 -49.45
C ALA A 14 -81.20 -68.88 -49.12
N LEU A 15 -81.85 -68.25 -50.14
CA LEU A 15 -83.24 -67.77 -50.36
C LEU A 15 -83.32 -66.22 -50.49
N ILE A 16 -83.53 -65.59 -51.65
CA ILE A 16 -84.40 -65.80 -52.85
C ILE A 16 -85.85 -65.28 -52.66
N ALA A 17 -86.12 -64.11 -53.27
CA ALA A 17 -87.41 -63.73 -53.85
C ALA A 17 -87.21 -62.72 -55.02
N ALA A 18 -87.32 -63.25 -56.24
CA ALA A 18 -87.86 -62.68 -57.50
C ALA A 18 -87.93 -61.14 -57.70
N PHE A 19 -87.16 -60.51 -58.63
CA PHE A 19 -87.42 -60.30 -60.09
C PHE A 19 -88.37 -59.12 -60.45
N PRO A 20 -88.28 -58.44 -61.64
CA PRO A 20 -87.28 -58.47 -62.71
C PRO A 20 -86.87 -57.11 -63.39
N ALA A 21 -85.87 -57.18 -64.29
CA ALA A 21 -85.74 -56.48 -65.59
C ALA A 21 -85.20 -55.02 -65.76
N ARG A 22 -84.30 -54.92 -66.77
CA ARG A 22 -83.97 -53.78 -67.68
C ARG A 22 -83.24 -52.53 -67.15
N GLY A 23 -81.90 -52.61 -67.18
CA GLY A 23 -81.06 -51.89 -68.17
C GLY A 23 -80.73 -50.41 -67.95
N ALA A 24 -79.42 -50.10 -67.89
CA ALA A 24 -78.84 -48.83 -68.35
C ALA A 24 -77.32 -48.97 -68.57
N ASN A 25 -76.78 -48.16 -69.48
CA ASN A 25 -75.34 -47.99 -69.69
C ASN A 25 -74.63 -47.47 -68.44
N LEU A 26 -73.45 -47.99 -68.14
CA LEU A 26 -72.35 -47.24 -67.54
C LEU A 26 -71.27 -47.15 -68.62
N LEU A 27 -71.25 -46.04 -69.37
CA LEU A 27 -70.42 -44.87 -69.06
C LEU A 27 -68.93 -45.24 -69.11
N ARG A 28 -68.26 -44.99 -70.24
CA ARG A 28 -67.40 -43.81 -70.38
C ARG A 28 -66.31 -43.76 -69.29
N ASP A 29 -65.25 -44.52 -69.50
CA ASP A 29 -63.89 -44.07 -69.15
C ASP A 29 -63.56 -42.84 -70.00
N LYS A 30 -64.15 -41.71 -69.62
CA LYS A 30 -63.74 -40.40 -70.10
C LYS A 30 -62.73 -39.90 -69.08
N ILE A 31 -61.46 -40.06 -69.42
CA ILE A 31 -60.27 -39.36 -68.90
C ILE A 31 -60.64 -38.33 -67.81
N ASP A 32 -60.24 -38.60 -66.57
CA ASP A 32 -60.19 -37.59 -65.50
C ASP A 32 -59.20 -36.50 -65.93
N MET A 33 -59.72 -35.53 -66.68
CA MET A 33 -58.97 -34.38 -67.14
C MET A 33 -58.76 -33.47 -65.94
N ALA A 34 -57.50 -33.29 -65.55
CA ALA A 34 -57.11 -32.71 -64.28
C ALA A 34 -57.55 -31.23 -64.16
N CYS A 35 -58.78 -31.02 -63.68
CA CYS A 35 -59.33 -29.70 -63.40
C CYS A 35 -58.56 -28.98 -62.29
N GLU A 36 -58.02 -29.74 -61.34
CA GLU A 36 -57.19 -29.23 -60.25
C GLU A 36 -55.86 -28.66 -60.77
N PRO A 37 -55.54 -27.39 -60.47
CA PRO A 37 -54.22 -26.84 -60.77
C PRO A 37 -53.16 -27.48 -59.87
N SER A 38 -51.99 -27.79 -60.45
CA SER A 38 -50.83 -28.33 -59.76
C SER A 38 -49.84 -27.23 -59.42
N ILE A 39 -49.60 -26.97 -58.13
CA ILE A 39 -48.49 -26.12 -57.68
C ILE A 39 -47.17 -26.87 -57.91
N THR A 40 -46.27 -26.30 -58.71
CA THR A 40 -44.96 -26.90 -59.03
C THR A 40 -43.81 -26.30 -58.23
N ASN A 41 -43.93 -25.06 -57.75
CA ASN A 41 -42.97 -24.43 -56.85
C ASN A 41 -43.64 -23.34 -56.00
N ILE A 42 -43.12 -23.13 -54.79
CA ILE A 42 -43.44 -21.97 -53.95
C ILE A 42 -42.11 -21.42 -53.43
N ALA A 43 -41.71 -20.24 -53.92
CA ALA A 43 -40.57 -19.52 -53.39
C ALA A 43 -41.05 -18.54 -52.31
N VAL A 44 -40.40 -18.57 -51.14
CA VAL A 44 -40.76 -17.70 -50.01
C VAL A 44 -39.55 -16.87 -49.59
N THR A 45 -39.68 -15.55 -49.68
CA THR A 45 -38.79 -14.60 -49.01
C THR A 45 -39.32 -14.38 -47.59
N LYS A 46 -38.49 -14.65 -46.59
CA LYS A 46 -38.83 -14.46 -45.17
C LYS A 46 -39.03 -12.97 -44.85
N ALA A 47 -39.91 -12.67 -43.90
CA ALA A 47 -40.08 -11.32 -43.38
C ALA A 47 -38.88 -10.98 -42.47
N ASN A 48 -38.33 -9.77 -42.57
CA ASN A 48 -37.12 -9.37 -41.87
C ASN A 48 -37.23 -7.99 -41.20
N CYS A 49 -36.29 -7.70 -40.31
CA CYS A 49 -36.15 -6.43 -39.59
C CYS A 49 -37.43 -5.95 -38.85
N GLU A 50 -38.28 -6.89 -38.45
CA GLU A 50 -39.60 -6.65 -37.84
C GLU A 50 -40.58 -5.88 -38.75
N LYS A 51 -40.41 -5.99 -40.07
CA LYS A 51 -41.25 -5.38 -41.10
C LYS A 51 -42.07 -6.43 -41.86
N ASP A 52 -43.20 -5.96 -42.39
CA ASP A 52 -44.07 -6.74 -43.26
C ASP A 52 -43.51 -6.68 -44.69
N ASN A 53 -42.45 -7.45 -44.97
CA ASN A 53 -41.77 -7.45 -46.26
C ASN A 53 -41.47 -8.85 -46.81
N GLY A 54 -42.04 -9.89 -46.21
CA GLY A 54 -42.03 -11.24 -46.77
C GLY A 54 -42.74 -11.27 -48.13
N VAL A 55 -42.36 -12.25 -48.94
CA VAL A 55 -42.90 -12.46 -50.30
C VAL A 55 -43.20 -13.94 -50.52
N ILE A 56 -44.38 -14.26 -51.03
CA ILE A 56 -44.70 -15.59 -51.57
C ILE A 56 -44.80 -15.46 -53.08
N SER A 57 -44.02 -16.25 -53.83
CA SER A 57 -44.08 -16.35 -55.29
C SER A 57 -44.41 -17.78 -55.69
N VAL A 58 -45.49 -17.95 -56.45
CA VAL A 58 -46.07 -19.25 -56.79
C VAL A 58 -45.78 -19.61 -58.24
N THR A 59 -45.35 -20.84 -58.50
CA THR A 59 -45.36 -21.42 -59.85
C THR A 59 -46.35 -22.57 -59.86
N ALA A 60 -47.38 -22.48 -60.70
CA ALA A 60 -48.41 -23.51 -60.83
C ALA A 60 -48.75 -23.74 -62.32
N LYS A 61 -49.34 -24.90 -62.61
CA LYS A 61 -49.85 -25.30 -63.93
C LYS A 61 -51.30 -25.75 -63.79
N GLY A 62 -52.14 -25.50 -64.78
CA GLY A 62 -53.52 -25.94 -64.82
C GLY A 62 -54.21 -25.48 -66.11
N GLU A 63 -55.45 -25.91 -66.33
CA GLU A 63 -56.21 -25.51 -67.52
C GLU A 63 -56.81 -24.10 -67.36
N GLY A 64 -56.58 -23.25 -68.38
CA GLY A 64 -57.02 -21.86 -68.39
C GLY A 64 -56.16 -20.91 -67.54
N PRO A 65 -56.55 -19.62 -67.46
CA PRO A 65 -55.84 -18.64 -66.64
C PRO A 65 -55.96 -19.00 -65.15
N LEU A 66 -54.83 -19.02 -64.45
CA LEU A 66 -54.79 -19.24 -63.01
C LEU A 66 -54.96 -17.93 -62.24
N VAL A 67 -55.67 -18.00 -61.12
CA VAL A 67 -55.76 -16.90 -60.15
C VAL A 67 -55.43 -17.40 -58.74
N TYR A 68 -54.88 -16.52 -57.92
CA TYR A 68 -54.23 -16.82 -56.65
C TYR A 68 -54.88 -16.02 -55.53
N SER A 69 -54.99 -16.60 -54.32
CA SER A 69 -55.45 -15.92 -53.11
C SER A 69 -54.66 -16.41 -51.89
N LEU A 70 -54.49 -15.57 -50.88
CA LEU A 70 -54.01 -15.96 -49.55
C LEU A 70 -55.17 -15.85 -48.55
N ASP A 71 -55.25 -16.79 -47.61
CA ASP A 71 -56.21 -16.84 -46.49
C ASP A 71 -57.71 -16.78 -46.85
N GLY A 72 -58.05 -16.81 -48.14
CA GLY A 72 -59.42 -16.68 -48.65
C GLY A 72 -59.80 -15.27 -49.10
N ASP A 73 -58.84 -14.34 -49.12
CA ASP A 73 -59.02 -12.97 -49.65
C ASP A 73 -59.28 -12.96 -51.16
N SER A 74 -59.50 -11.76 -51.72
CA SER A 74 -59.77 -11.56 -53.14
C SER A 74 -58.71 -12.18 -54.05
N PHE A 75 -59.15 -12.94 -55.06
CA PHE A 75 -58.26 -13.56 -56.04
C PHE A 75 -57.61 -12.53 -56.96
N GLN A 76 -56.29 -12.65 -57.16
CA GLN A 76 -55.48 -11.85 -58.08
C GLN A 76 -54.88 -12.72 -59.20
N SER A 77 -54.59 -12.13 -60.35
CA SER A 77 -53.89 -12.80 -61.46
C SER A 77 -52.37 -12.89 -61.27
N SER A 78 -51.79 -12.01 -60.45
CA SER A 78 -50.38 -12.05 -60.09
C SER A 78 -50.10 -13.28 -59.20
N PRO A 79 -49.07 -14.10 -59.51
CA PRO A 79 -48.64 -15.21 -58.65
C PRO A 79 -47.75 -14.74 -57.48
N VAL A 80 -47.57 -13.44 -57.29
CA VAL A 80 -46.70 -12.85 -56.26
C VAL A 80 -47.52 -12.08 -55.25
N PHE A 81 -47.33 -12.41 -53.98
CA PHE A 81 -47.83 -11.67 -52.82
C PHE A 81 -46.64 -11.08 -52.07
N SER A 82 -46.65 -9.76 -51.87
CA SER A 82 -45.59 -9.01 -51.18
C SER A 82 -46.17 -8.25 -49.99
N GLY A 83 -45.31 -7.84 -49.06
CA GLY A 83 -45.75 -7.10 -47.87
C GLY A 83 -46.26 -8.01 -46.77
N LEU A 84 -45.74 -9.24 -46.69
CA LEU A 84 -46.23 -10.28 -45.79
C LEU A 84 -45.48 -10.23 -44.45
N TYR A 85 -46.22 -10.29 -43.35
CA TYR A 85 -45.66 -10.49 -42.02
C TYR A 85 -45.39 -11.97 -41.77
N ALA A 86 -44.64 -12.28 -40.71
CA ALA A 86 -44.32 -13.66 -40.37
C ALA A 86 -45.54 -14.41 -39.80
N LYS A 87 -46.12 -15.30 -40.60
CA LYS A 87 -47.15 -16.28 -40.18
C LYS A 87 -47.24 -17.44 -41.17
N THR A 88 -48.12 -18.40 -40.87
CA THR A 88 -48.61 -19.35 -41.88
C THR A 88 -49.75 -18.71 -42.66
N TYR A 89 -49.64 -18.71 -43.99
CA TYR A 89 -50.68 -18.29 -44.93
C TYR A 89 -51.26 -19.53 -45.62
N ARG A 90 -52.59 -19.56 -45.81
CA ARG A 90 -53.26 -20.56 -46.63
C ARG A 90 -53.32 -20.08 -48.08
N LEU A 91 -52.43 -20.57 -48.93
CA LEU A 91 -52.44 -20.28 -50.37
C LEU A 91 -53.57 -21.06 -51.07
N LEU A 92 -54.33 -20.38 -51.93
CA LEU A 92 -55.31 -20.96 -52.84
C LEU A 92 -54.89 -20.65 -54.28
N VAL A 93 -54.88 -21.66 -55.15
CA VAL A 93 -54.71 -21.49 -56.61
C VAL A 93 -55.93 -22.06 -57.31
N LYS A 94 -56.59 -21.25 -58.14
CA LYS A 94 -57.82 -21.60 -58.83
C LYS A 94 -57.61 -21.63 -60.34
N SER A 95 -58.08 -22.70 -61.00
CA SER A 95 -58.03 -22.83 -62.47
C SER A 95 -59.18 -22.10 -63.16
N GLY A 96 -59.08 -21.91 -64.48
CA GLY A 96 -60.12 -21.25 -65.27
C GLY A 96 -61.45 -22.00 -65.29
N GLN A 97 -61.44 -23.31 -64.98
CA GLN A 97 -62.62 -24.17 -64.82
C GLN A 97 -63.22 -24.12 -63.41
N GLY A 98 -62.57 -23.44 -62.47
CA GLY A 98 -63.10 -23.17 -61.14
C GLY A 98 -62.59 -24.08 -60.02
N CYS A 99 -61.86 -25.16 -60.33
CA CYS A 99 -61.24 -26.04 -59.34
C CYS A 99 -60.12 -25.32 -58.57
N VAL A 100 -59.97 -25.64 -57.29
CA VAL A 100 -59.07 -24.96 -56.35
C VAL A 100 -58.18 -25.97 -55.65
N VAL A 101 -56.86 -25.77 -55.71
CA VAL A 101 -55.90 -26.45 -54.83
C VAL A 101 -55.52 -25.50 -53.70
N THR A 102 -55.30 -26.04 -52.49
CA THR A 102 -54.87 -25.25 -51.33
C THR A 102 -53.58 -25.79 -50.72
N ARG A 103 -52.70 -24.90 -50.26
CA ARG A 103 -51.43 -25.25 -49.62
C ARG A 103 -51.09 -24.27 -48.52
N ASP A 104 -50.67 -24.76 -47.36
CA ASP A 104 -50.17 -23.89 -46.30
C ASP A 104 -48.70 -23.51 -46.58
N VAL A 105 -48.38 -22.23 -46.40
CA VAL A 105 -47.08 -21.62 -46.70
C VAL A 105 -46.64 -20.79 -45.51
N VAL A 106 -45.47 -21.08 -44.94
CA VAL A 106 -44.94 -20.35 -43.79
C VAL A 106 -44.02 -19.23 -44.25
N VAL A 107 -44.35 -17.99 -43.92
CA VAL A 107 -43.43 -16.85 -43.94
C VAL A 107 -42.80 -16.78 -42.55
N GLU A 108 -41.52 -17.09 -42.43
CA GLU A 108 -40.79 -17.00 -41.16
C GLU A 108 -40.33 -15.57 -40.86
N LYS A 109 -40.13 -15.25 -39.57
CA LYS A 109 -39.48 -14.02 -39.10
C LYS A 109 -37.97 -14.25 -39.01
N LEU A 110 -37.17 -13.46 -39.72
CA LEU A 110 -35.74 -13.34 -39.42
C LEU A 110 -35.54 -12.50 -38.15
N TRP A 111 -34.71 -13.00 -37.24
CA TRP A 111 -34.28 -12.24 -36.06
C TRP A 111 -33.34 -11.11 -36.50
N LYS A 112 -33.49 -9.92 -35.91
CA LYS A 112 -32.49 -8.84 -36.05
C LYS A 112 -31.21 -9.20 -35.27
N PRO A 113 -30.06 -8.60 -35.60
CA PRO A 113 -28.89 -8.67 -34.72
C PRO A 113 -29.19 -8.15 -33.31
N SER A 114 -28.31 -8.44 -32.37
CA SER A 114 -28.30 -7.88 -31.01
C SER A 114 -26.85 -7.73 -30.54
N PHE A 115 -26.50 -6.60 -29.93
CA PHE A 115 -25.18 -6.42 -29.31
C PHE A 115 -25.05 -7.29 -28.06
N VAL A 116 -23.87 -7.90 -27.89
CA VAL A 116 -23.58 -8.85 -26.80
C VAL A 116 -22.76 -8.20 -25.68
N THR A 117 -22.03 -7.12 -25.99
CA THR A 117 -21.11 -6.47 -25.05
C THR A 117 -21.20 -4.96 -25.14
N ALA A 118 -21.24 -4.31 -23.99
CA ALA A 118 -20.87 -2.92 -23.81
C ALA A 118 -19.73 -2.89 -22.79
N VAL A 119 -18.53 -2.48 -23.21
CA VAL A 119 -17.36 -2.41 -22.32
C VAL A 119 -17.42 -1.08 -21.56
N ILE A 120 -17.38 -1.14 -20.23
CA ILE A 120 -17.23 0.05 -19.39
C ILE A 120 -15.74 0.37 -19.30
N LEU A 121 -15.32 1.46 -19.94
CA LEU A 121 -13.93 1.89 -20.02
C LEU A 121 -13.55 2.69 -18.76
N ASN A 122 -12.41 2.42 -18.13
CA ASN A 122 -11.93 3.18 -16.97
C ASN A 122 -11.17 4.44 -17.44
N PRO A 123 -11.73 5.67 -17.31
CA PRO A 123 -11.10 6.88 -17.86
C PRO A 123 -9.75 7.27 -17.25
N CYS A 124 -9.32 6.58 -16.20
CA CYS A 124 -8.05 6.78 -15.50
C CYS A 124 -6.94 5.83 -16.02
N GLU A 125 -7.31 4.70 -16.62
CA GLU A 125 -6.39 3.65 -17.10
C GLU A 125 -6.38 3.52 -18.63
N PHE A 126 -7.19 4.30 -19.34
CA PHE A 126 -7.28 4.25 -20.79
C PHE A 126 -6.05 4.92 -21.46
N GLU A 127 -5.04 4.09 -21.69
CA GLU A 127 -3.99 4.34 -22.69
C GLU A 127 -4.51 4.04 -24.10
N ASP A 128 -5.08 2.85 -24.29
CA ASP A 128 -5.67 2.41 -25.56
C ASP A 128 -7.12 2.90 -25.66
N LYS A 129 -7.43 3.67 -26.71
CA LYS A 129 -8.77 4.25 -26.96
C LYS A 129 -9.66 3.33 -27.82
N ASP A 130 -9.36 2.04 -27.81
CA ASP A 130 -9.89 1.11 -28.78
C ASP A 130 -11.20 0.50 -28.30
N PHE A 131 -12.23 0.53 -29.15
CA PHE A 131 -13.54 -0.02 -28.83
C PHE A 131 -13.84 -1.30 -29.63
N GLY A 132 -14.13 -2.38 -28.90
CA GLY A 132 -14.56 -3.65 -29.44
C GLY A 132 -16.08 -3.87 -29.32
N ALA A 133 -16.73 -4.04 -30.46
CA ALA A 133 -18.13 -4.39 -30.60
C ALA A 133 -18.29 -5.87 -31.00
N THR A 134 -19.34 -6.52 -30.51
CA THR A 134 -19.80 -7.82 -31.03
C THR A 134 -21.31 -7.86 -31.02
N ALA A 135 -21.89 -8.22 -32.16
CA ALA A 135 -23.30 -8.50 -32.31
C ALA A 135 -23.51 -9.95 -32.78
N MET A 136 -24.64 -10.53 -32.38
CA MET A 136 -25.06 -11.90 -32.73
C MET A 136 -26.53 -11.90 -33.16
N GLY A 137 -26.96 -12.96 -33.86
CA GLY A 137 -28.27 -13.01 -34.52
C GLY A 137 -28.19 -12.50 -35.96
N GLY A 138 -29.28 -11.93 -36.48
CA GLY A 138 -29.34 -11.51 -37.89
C GLY A 138 -29.36 -12.68 -38.88
N TYR A 139 -29.19 -12.35 -40.17
CA TYR A 139 -28.97 -13.31 -41.24
C TYR A 139 -27.65 -13.05 -41.99
N GLY A 140 -26.81 -14.09 -42.09
CA GLY A 140 -25.49 -14.01 -42.73
C GLY A 140 -24.48 -13.20 -41.90
N PRO A 141 -23.36 -12.76 -42.52
CA PRO A 141 -22.37 -11.92 -41.84
C PRO A 141 -22.97 -10.62 -41.31
N ILE A 142 -22.50 -10.19 -40.14
CA ILE A 142 -22.81 -8.87 -39.57
C ILE A 142 -21.63 -7.94 -39.87
N THR A 143 -21.97 -6.71 -40.28
CA THR A 143 -21.04 -5.59 -40.44
C THR A 143 -21.34 -4.51 -39.41
N TYR A 144 -20.34 -3.70 -39.07
CA TYR A 144 -20.38 -2.71 -38.00
C TYR A 144 -20.03 -1.31 -38.53
N ALA A 145 -20.66 -0.27 -38.00
CA ALA A 145 -20.32 1.12 -38.26
C ALA A 145 -20.38 1.94 -36.96
N LEU A 146 -19.72 3.09 -36.96
CA LEU A 146 -19.78 4.06 -35.87
C LEU A 146 -20.29 5.40 -36.43
N ASP A 147 -21.21 6.03 -35.72
CA ASP A 147 -21.96 7.23 -36.14
C ASP A 147 -22.47 7.06 -37.57
N ASP A 148 -22.29 8.05 -38.45
CA ASP A 148 -22.63 7.96 -39.87
C ASP A 148 -21.52 7.37 -40.77
N GLY A 149 -20.48 6.77 -40.17
CA GLY A 149 -19.38 6.13 -40.87
C GLY A 149 -19.77 4.88 -41.70
N PRO A 150 -18.86 4.43 -42.58
CA PRO A 150 -19.08 3.25 -43.42
C PRO A 150 -19.14 1.95 -42.58
N PHE A 151 -19.80 0.93 -43.14
CA PHE A 151 -19.84 -0.41 -42.56
C PHE A 151 -18.56 -1.20 -42.88
N GLN A 152 -18.01 -1.87 -41.87
CA GLN A 152 -16.83 -2.72 -41.94
C GLN A 152 -17.11 -4.11 -41.34
N GLU A 153 -16.33 -5.14 -41.70
CA GLU A 153 -16.55 -6.52 -41.24
C GLU A 153 -16.17 -6.72 -39.76
N MET A 154 -15.12 -6.04 -39.30
CA MET A 154 -14.68 -6.10 -37.90
C MET A 154 -15.35 -5.02 -37.07
N GLY A 155 -15.90 -5.40 -35.91
CA GLY A 155 -16.43 -4.48 -34.90
C GLY A 155 -15.34 -3.78 -34.09
N PHE A 156 -14.23 -3.38 -34.70
CA PHE A 156 -13.09 -2.78 -34.01
C PHE A 156 -12.89 -1.34 -34.46
N PHE A 157 -12.89 -0.42 -33.51
CA PHE A 157 -12.80 1.03 -33.75
C PHE A 157 -11.66 1.59 -32.90
N PRO A 158 -10.47 1.79 -33.47
CA PRO A 158 -9.33 2.30 -32.71
C PRO A 158 -9.42 3.80 -32.46
N ASP A 159 -8.60 4.28 -31.52
CA ASP A 159 -8.28 5.70 -31.33
C ASP A 159 -9.46 6.65 -30.98
N LEU A 160 -10.61 6.14 -30.51
CA LEU A 160 -11.80 6.94 -30.24
C LEU A 160 -11.59 8.00 -29.14
N PRO A 161 -11.77 9.30 -29.43
CA PRO A 161 -11.82 10.33 -28.38
C PRO A 161 -12.93 10.10 -27.35
N GLY A 162 -12.86 10.84 -26.24
CA GLY A 162 -14.00 10.93 -25.33
C GLY A 162 -15.20 11.58 -26.02
N GLY A 163 -16.37 10.97 -25.90
CA GLY A 163 -17.57 11.37 -26.63
C GLY A 163 -18.72 10.39 -26.50
N GLU A 164 -19.84 10.76 -27.12
CA GLU A 164 -21.03 9.90 -27.28
C GLU A 164 -21.10 9.49 -28.75
N TYR A 165 -21.24 8.18 -28.99
CA TYR A 165 -21.19 7.58 -30.32
C TYR A 165 -22.40 6.67 -30.54
N THR A 166 -22.87 6.59 -31.78
CA THR A 166 -23.90 5.62 -32.20
C THR A 166 -23.24 4.42 -32.86
N LEU A 167 -23.12 3.33 -32.12
CA LEU A 167 -22.67 2.05 -32.67
C LEU A 167 -23.81 1.41 -33.48
N ARG A 168 -23.53 1.04 -34.73
CA ARG A 168 -24.48 0.41 -35.65
C ARG A 168 -23.99 -0.98 -36.04
N ALA A 169 -24.90 -1.95 -36.13
CA ALA A 169 -24.61 -3.28 -36.65
C ALA A 169 -25.69 -3.71 -37.64
N ARG A 170 -25.30 -4.24 -38.79
CA ARG A 170 -26.18 -4.57 -39.90
C ARG A 170 -25.86 -5.94 -40.49
N ASP A 171 -26.88 -6.77 -40.67
CA ASP A 171 -26.74 -8.09 -41.30
C ASP A 171 -26.80 -8.04 -42.85
N SER A 172 -26.60 -9.19 -43.50
CA SER A 172 -26.55 -9.29 -44.96
C SER A 172 -27.88 -9.04 -45.69
N VAL A 173 -29.01 -8.98 -44.97
CA VAL A 173 -30.33 -8.61 -45.55
C VAL A 173 -30.72 -7.17 -45.24
N GLY A 174 -29.84 -6.39 -44.61
CA GLY A 174 -30.02 -4.96 -44.33
C GLY A 174 -30.74 -4.66 -43.01
N CYS A 175 -30.86 -5.63 -42.10
CA CYS A 175 -31.41 -5.38 -40.77
C CYS A 175 -30.38 -4.74 -39.86
N GLU A 176 -30.61 -3.46 -39.55
CA GLU A 176 -29.74 -2.64 -38.73
C GLU A 176 -30.28 -2.50 -37.30
N ILE A 177 -29.36 -2.51 -36.34
CA ILE A 177 -29.57 -2.11 -34.95
C ILE A 177 -28.61 -0.99 -34.59
N VAL A 178 -29.01 -0.19 -33.59
CA VAL A 178 -28.19 0.90 -33.04
C VAL A 178 -28.06 0.74 -31.52
N MET A 179 -26.94 1.21 -30.98
CA MET A 179 -26.65 1.32 -29.56
C MET A 179 -25.87 2.61 -29.32
N GLU A 180 -26.38 3.45 -28.41
CA GLU A 180 -25.62 4.59 -27.90
C GLU A 180 -24.52 4.07 -26.96
N ILE A 181 -23.27 4.47 -27.22
CA ILE A 181 -22.12 4.17 -26.37
C ILE A 181 -21.45 5.48 -25.95
N LYS A 182 -20.85 5.49 -24.76
CA LYS A 182 -20.12 6.64 -24.23
C LYS A 182 -18.67 6.25 -23.95
N ILE A 183 -17.76 6.80 -24.75
CA ILE A 183 -16.32 6.70 -24.50
C ILE A 183 -16.00 7.84 -23.52
N PRO A 184 -15.53 7.57 -22.29
CA PRO A 184 -15.25 8.64 -21.36
C PRO A 184 -13.94 9.35 -21.74
N GLU A 185 -13.88 10.66 -21.55
CA GLU A 185 -12.65 11.43 -21.77
C GLU A 185 -11.51 10.90 -20.89
N LYS A 186 -10.30 10.80 -21.46
CA LYS A 186 -9.08 10.48 -20.72
C LYS A 186 -8.86 11.56 -19.65
N LYS A 187 -8.76 11.15 -18.40
CA LYS A 187 -8.49 12.03 -17.27
C LYS A 187 -7.00 12.08 -16.98
N GLU A 188 -6.54 13.16 -16.38
CA GLU A 188 -5.24 13.15 -15.71
C GLU A 188 -5.33 12.17 -14.53
N GLY A 189 -4.46 11.15 -14.53
CA GLY A 189 -4.31 10.25 -13.41
C GLY A 189 -3.86 10.99 -12.15
N VAL A 190 -4.10 10.38 -10.99
CA VAL A 190 -3.46 10.80 -9.74
C VAL A 190 -2.18 10.00 -9.58
N VAL A 191 -1.11 10.63 -9.10
CA VAL A 191 0.17 9.96 -8.81
C VAL A 191 0.59 10.24 -7.37
N MET A 192 0.71 9.19 -6.57
CA MET A 192 1.06 9.23 -5.17
C MET A 192 2.57 9.42 -4.98
N GLN A 193 2.93 10.50 -4.31
CA GLN A 193 4.32 10.88 -4.07
C GLN A 193 4.88 10.18 -2.82
N ASP A 194 6.17 10.40 -2.53
CA ASP A 194 6.73 9.99 -1.25
C ASP A 194 5.97 10.68 -0.10
N ALA A 195 5.62 9.90 0.93
CA ALA A 195 4.95 10.39 2.12
C ALA A 195 5.98 10.85 3.17
N ASP A 196 5.68 11.96 3.86
CA ASP A 196 6.47 12.39 5.02
C ASP A 196 6.00 11.61 6.26
N VAL A 197 6.87 10.75 6.79
CA VAL A 197 6.54 9.77 7.85
C VAL A 197 7.32 10.05 9.13
N LEU A 198 6.62 10.60 10.13
CA LEU A 198 7.15 10.73 11.48
C LEU A 198 6.84 9.45 12.28
N HIS A 199 7.89 8.77 12.71
CA HIS A 199 7.81 7.54 13.48
C HIS A 199 7.24 7.80 14.88
N ALA A 200 6.65 6.77 15.50
CA ALA A 200 6.21 6.87 16.89
C ALA A 200 7.42 7.07 17.81
N ARG A 201 7.36 8.07 18.70
CA ARG A 201 8.41 8.29 19.71
C ARG A 201 8.58 7.05 20.60
N CYS A 202 9.75 6.88 21.19
CA CYS A 202 9.97 5.89 22.24
C CYS A 202 8.91 6.03 23.36
N GLY A 203 8.40 4.91 23.86
CA GLY A 203 7.25 4.88 24.77
C GLY A 203 5.90 5.24 24.13
N GLY A 204 5.87 6.03 23.06
CA GLY A 204 4.67 6.44 22.33
C GLY A 204 3.94 5.29 21.62
N GLU A 205 2.64 5.49 21.46
CA GLU A 205 1.72 4.58 20.75
C GLU A 205 1.46 4.99 19.29
N PHE A 206 1.75 6.24 18.92
CA PHE A 206 1.40 6.81 17.61
C PHE A 206 2.56 7.62 17.03
N GLY A 207 2.77 7.48 15.72
CA GLY A 207 3.46 8.44 14.87
C GLY A 207 2.45 9.28 14.06
N SER A 208 2.92 9.93 13.01
CA SER A 208 2.09 10.66 12.06
C SER A 208 2.61 10.53 10.64
N VAL A 209 1.71 10.65 9.65
CA VAL A 209 2.08 10.69 8.24
C VAL A 209 1.36 11.83 7.52
N THR A 210 2.08 12.50 6.62
CA THR A 210 1.53 13.46 5.65
C THR A 210 1.67 12.85 4.26
N LEU A 211 0.54 12.60 3.60
CA LEU A 211 0.49 12.07 2.25
C LEU A 211 0.61 13.19 1.22
N ALA A 212 1.23 12.91 0.08
CA ALA A 212 1.35 13.84 -1.03
C ALA A 212 0.98 13.15 -2.35
N ALA A 213 0.38 13.89 -3.25
CA ALA A 213 -0.04 13.41 -4.57
C ALA A 213 -0.06 14.56 -5.59
N THR A 214 0.07 14.21 -6.86
CA THR A 214 -0.01 15.14 -7.99
C THR A 214 -1.02 14.63 -9.02
N GLY A 215 -1.49 15.52 -9.92
CA GLY A 215 -2.59 15.23 -10.84
C GLY A 215 -3.97 15.21 -10.17
N GLY A 216 -5.02 14.99 -10.97
CA GLY A 216 -6.42 14.96 -10.54
C GLY A 216 -6.95 16.29 -9.97
N SER A 217 -8.19 16.28 -9.44
CA SER A 217 -8.73 17.40 -8.65
C SER A 217 -9.59 16.95 -7.47
N LYS A 218 -9.63 17.80 -6.44
CA LYS A 218 -10.29 17.53 -5.14
C LYS A 218 -9.90 16.18 -4.54
N LEU A 219 -8.58 15.97 -4.44
CA LEU A 219 -8.00 14.74 -3.93
C LEU A 219 -8.51 14.39 -2.53
N GLN A 220 -8.73 13.10 -2.31
CA GLN A 220 -9.05 12.52 -1.02
C GLN A 220 -8.02 11.42 -0.70
N TYR A 221 -7.63 11.34 0.57
CA TYR A 221 -6.57 10.48 1.07
C TYR A 221 -7.12 9.46 2.06
N SER A 222 -6.52 8.27 2.11
CA SER A 222 -6.91 7.16 2.99
C SER A 222 -5.70 6.34 3.44
N LEU A 223 -5.81 5.74 4.64
CA LEU A 223 -4.82 4.78 5.19
C LEU A 223 -5.25 3.31 5.07
N ASP A 224 -6.45 3.05 4.56
CA ASP A 224 -7.08 1.71 4.55
C ASP A 224 -7.84 1.39 3.25
N GLY A 225 -7.86 2.32 2.29
CA GLY A 225 -8.56 2.18 1.01
C GLY A 225 -10.08 2.29 1.11
N GLN A 226 -10.64 2.56 2.30
CA GLN A 226 -12.08 2.61 2.58
C GLN A 226 -12.52 3.99 3.07
N ASN A 227 -11.82 4.52 4.08
CA ASN A 227 -12.12 5.79 4.73
C ASN A 227 -11.30 6.91 4.09
N TYR A 228 -11.96 7.72 3.26
CA TYR A 228 -11.33 8.82 2.51
C TYR A 228 -11.69 10.19 3.09
N GLY A 229 -10.70 11.07 3.23
CA GLY A 229 -10.89 12.46 3.66
C GLY A 229 -10.05 13.45 2.85
N PRO A 230 -10.41 14.75 2.84
CA PRO A 230 -9.68 15.77 2.08
C PRO A 230 -8.35 16.19 2.73
N SER A 231 -8.07 15.75 3.97
CA SER A 231 -6.81 16.04 4.67
C SER A 231 -5.73 15.02 4.27
N PRO A 232 -4.55 15.46 3.80
CA PRO A 232 -3.39 14.58 3.64
C PRO A 232 -2.73 14.21 4.97
N ASN A 233 -3.04 14.93 6.06
CA ASN A 233 -2.35 14.83 7.35
C ASN A 233 -3.07 13.84 8.28
N PHE A 234 -2.34 12.84 8.78
CA PHE A 234 -2.81 11.81 9.72
C PHE A 234 -1.95 11.84 10.99
N PRO A 235 -2.37 12.56 12.06
CA PRO A 235 -1.51 12.91 13.20
C PRO A 235 -1.38 11.82 14.29
N ARG A 236 -2.15 10.73 14.21
CA ARG A 236 -2.17 9.66 15.22
C ARG A 236 -2.32 8.29 14.55
N VAL A 237 -1.23 7.78 14.00
CA VAL A 237 -1.20 6.47 13.33
C VAL A 237 -0.28 5.52 14.11
N PRO A 238 -0.76 4.33 14.55
CA PRO A 238 0.08 3.35 15.21
C PRO A 238 1.29 2.91 14.36
N PRO A 239 2.35 2.37 14.97
CA PRO A 239 3.39 1.66 14.23
C PRO A 239 2.82 0.46 13.45
N GLY A 240 3.20 0.36 12.17
CA GLY A 240 2.70 -0.65 11.25
C GLY A 240 3.15 -0.41 9.81
N ALA A 241 2.91 -1.40 8.95
CA ALA A 241 2.96 -1.22 7.50
C ALA A 241 1.56 -0.87 7.01
N TYR A 242 1.46 0.11 6.11
CA TYR A 242 0.20 0.61 5.56
C TYR A 242 0.31 0.70 4.04
N GLU A 243 -0.71 0.23 3.35
CA GLU A 243 -0.99 0.63 1.98
C GLU A 243 -1.87 1.89 2.07
N VAL A 244 -1.32 3.03 1.66
CA VAL A 244 -2.02 4.31 1.66
C VAL A 244 -2.52 4.61 0.26
N PHE A 245 -3.66 5.29 0.19
CA PHE A 245 -4.39 5.53 -1.06
C PHE A 245 -4.68 7.02 -1.24
N VAL A 246 -4.69 7.45 -2.50
CA VAL A 246 -5.23 8.74 -2.92
C VAL A 246 -6.25 8.50 -4.04
N LYS A 247 -7.33 9.29 -4.07
CA LYS A 247 -8.27 9.33 -5.18
C LYS A 247 -8.73 10.73 -5.53
N ASP A 248 -9.13 10.97 -6.77
CA ASP A 248 -9.77 12.22 -7.18
C ASP A 248 -11.32 12.13 -7.15
N GLU A 249 -11.99 13.26 -7.39
CA GLU A 249 -13.47 13.31 -7.45
C GLU A 249 -14.09 12.50 -8.60
N ARG A 250 -13.28 12.01 -9.54
CA ARG A 250 -13.69 11.31 -10.76
C ARG A 250 -13.43 9.80 -10.72
N GLY A 251 -12.90 9.29 -9.60
CA GLY A 251 -12.65 7.87 -9.35
C GLY A 251 -11.24 7.39 -9.68
N CYS A 252 -10.32 8.26 -10.10
CA CYS A 252 -8.93 7.86 -10.36
C CYS A 252 -8.20 7.63 -9.03
N THR A 253 -7.62 6.44 -8.84
CA THR A 253 -6.94 6.01 -7.62
C THR A 253 -5.47 5.71 -7.88
N ASP A 254 -4.61 6.02 -6.90
CA ASP A 254 -3.25 5.49 -6.82
C ASP A 254 -2.94 5.11 -5.35
N SER A 255 -1.94 4.25 -5.16
CA SER A 255 -1.64 3.63 -3.87
C SER A 255 -0.15 3.40 -3.67
N ARG A 256 0.30 3.47 -2.42
CA ARG A 256 1.72 3.34 -2.07
C ARG A 256 1.88 2.66 -0.71
N ASN A 257 2.89 1.80 -0.59
CA ASN A 257 3.25 1.19 0.68
C ASN A 257 4.16 2.11 1.50
N ILE A 258 3.85 2.27 2.79
CA ILE A 258 4.65 3.00 3.78
C ILE A 258 4.83 2.16 5.04
N VAL A 259 5.83 2.50 5.85
CA VAL A 259 6.06 1.89 7.17
C VAL A 259 6.22 2.98 8.21
N ILE A 260 5.40 2.92 9.26
CA ILE A 260 5.54 3.75 10.46
C ILE A 260 6.20 2.87 11.51
N GLY A 261 7.47 3.10 11.80
CA GLY A 261 8.18 2.40 12.86
C GLY A 261 7.99 3.04 14.25
N LYS A 262 8.68 2.47 15.23
CA LYS A 262 8.85 3.04 16.57
C LYS A 262 10.32 3.39 16.77
N SER A 263 10.60 4.64 17.10
CA SER A 263 11.98 5.11 17.33
C SER A 263 12.57 4.44 18.58
N SER A 264 13.78 3.92 18.45
CA SER A 264 14.61 3.49 19.58
C SER A 264 15.02 4.70 20.41
N ALA A 265 14.98 4.58 21.74
CA ALA A 265 15.55 5.61 22.61
C ALA A 265 17.07 5.73 22.40
N PRO A 266 17.67 6.93 22.52
CA PRO A 266 19.10 7.12 22.44
C PRO A 266 19.82 6.43 23.62
N GLN A 267 21.10 6.12 23.46
CA GLN A 267 21.89 5.33 24.40
C GLN A 267 23.21 6.01 24.76
N PHE A 268 23.48 6.14 26.06
CA PHE A 268 24.81 6.48 26.57
C PHE A 268 25.75 5.29 26.36
N LEU A 269 26.80 5.46 25.56
CA LEU A 269 27.85 4.45 25.38
C LEU A 269 28.85 4.52 26.52
N GLU A 270 29.31 5.72 26.84
CA GLU A 270 30.29 6.00 27.90
C GLU A 270 30.00 7.36 28.51
N ILE A 271 30.27 7.49 29.81
CA ILE A 271 30.28 8.77 30.51
C ILE A 271 31.58 8.79 31.33
N ILE A 272 32.40 9.81 31.14
CA ILE A 272 33.67 10.00 31.82
C ILE A 272 33.51 11.16 32.81
N GLU A 273 33.72 10.88 34.09
CA GLU A 273 33.49 11.81 35.20
C GLU A 273 34.85 12.31 35.74
N THR A 274 34.97 13.59 36.03
CA THR A 274 36.11 14.18 36.75
C THR A 274 35.62 14.81 38.05
N ASN A 275 36.19 14.37 39.17
CA ASN A 275 35.90 14.88 40.50
C ASN A 275 36.17 16.40 40.60
N ALA A 276 35.37 17.08 41.40
CA ALA A 276 35.58 18.49 41.72
C ALA A 276 36.72 18.65 42.74
N SER A 277 37.40 19.79 42.73
CA SER A 277 38.36 20.14 43.76
C SER A 277 37.67 20.30 45.13
N CYS A 278 38.41 20.05 46.22
CA CYS A 278 37.87 20.01 47.59
C CYS A 278 36.95 21.19 48.00
N LYS A 279 37.20 22.38 47.45
CA LYS A 279 36.46 23.61 47.74
C LYS A 279 35.75 24.22 46.51
N GLY A 280 35.81 23.54 45.36
CA GLY A 280 35.18 23.98 44.12
C GLY A 280 33.92 23.20 43.81
N ASP A 281 33.10 23.82 42.96
CA ASP A 281 32.05 23.18 42.18
C ASP A 281 32.54 23.20 40.72
N ASP A 282 33.68 22.53 40.48
CA ASP A 282 34.48 22.55 39.23
C ASP A 282 34.62 21.14 38.63
N GLY A 283 33.81 20.19 39.08
CA GLY A 283 33.72 18.85 38.49
C GLY A 283 33.27 18.91 37.03
N THR A 284 33.60 17.87 36.27
CA THR A 284 33.27 17.81 34.84
C THR A 284 32.75 16.44 34.44
N VAL A 285 32.00 16.40 33.33
CA VAL A 285 31.58 15.15 32.70
C VAL A 285 31.73 15.26 31.18
N ALA A 286 32.23 14.21 30.53
CA ALA A 286 32.24 14.05 29.08
C ALA A 286 31.36 12.86 28.68
N ILE A 287 30.52 13.05 27.67
CA ILE A 287 29.44 12.13 27.29
C ILE A 287 29.68 11.58 25.89
N TYR A 288 29.64 10.25 25.75
CA TYR A 288 29.66 9.57 24.46
C TYR A 288 28.35 8.78 24.30
N ALA A 289 27.61 9.03 23.22
CA ALA A 289 26.27 8.50 23.04
C ALA A 289 25.89 8.35 21.56
N ILE A 290 24.81 7.60 21.31
CA ILE A 290 24.21 7.36 19.99
C ILE A 290 22.69 7.53 20.05
N GLY A 291 22.06 7.89 18.93
CA GLY A 291 20.62 8.03 18.81
C GLY A 291 20.17 8.50 17.43
N SER A 292 18.91 8.90 17.31
CA SER A 292 18.33 9.32 16.03
C SER A 292 18.68 10.78 15.73
N GLY A 293 19.54 11.01 14.74
CA GLY A 293 19.95 12.35 14.34
C GLY A 293 20.81 13.09 15.39
N PRO A 294 20.94 14.42 15.28
CA PRO A 294 21.62 15.26 16.27
C PRO A 294 21.12 15.03 17.70
N LEU A 295 22.06 14.84 18.62
CA LEU A 295 21.79 14.70 20.05
C LEU A 295 21.92 16.06 20.76
N SER A 296 21.20 16.20 21.86
CA SER A 296 21.33 17.32 22.79
C SER A 296 21.32 16.81 24.23
N PHE A 297 22.05 17.48 25.11
CA PHE A 297 22.34 17.04 26.47
C PHE A 297 21.99 18.13 27.48
N SER A 298 21.69 17.72 28.71
CA SER A 298 21.31 18.63 29.80
C SER A 298 21.74 18.05 31.15
N ILE A 299 21.99 18.92 32.13
CA ILE A 299 22.24 18.56 33.55
C ILE A 299 21.12 19.04 34.49
N ASP A 300 20.16 19.82 33.98
CA ASP A 300 19.07 20.46 34.72
C ASP A 300 17.67 20.00 34.27
N ALA A 301 17.60 19.14 33.25
CA ALA A 301 16.39 18.72 32.51
C ALA A 301 15.62 19.86 31.80
N VAL A 302 16.14 21.09 31.77
CA VAL A 302 15.47 22.28 31.22
C VAL A 302 16.24 22.81 30.01
N THR A 303 17.55 23.03 30.16
CA THR A 303 18.42 23.61 29.14
C THR A 303 19.15 22.49 28.40
N TYR A 304 18.78 22.26 27.14
CA TYR A 304 19.43 21.26 26.27
C TYR A 304 20.42 21.93 25.31
N LEU A 305 21.67 21.49 25.35
CA LEU A 305 22.79 22.00 24.56
C LEU A 305 23.32 20.91 23.60
N SER A 306 24.02 21.31 22.55
CA SER A 306 24.75 20.37 21.67
C SER A 306 26.06 19.85 22.27
N ASP A 307 26.52 20.46 23.36
CA ASP A 307 27.81 20.17 23.96
C ASP A 307 27.79 18.83 24.68
N THR A 308 28.84 18.02 24.46
CA THR A 308 29.02 16.70 25.09
C THR A 308 29.81 16.79 26.40
N VAL A 309 30.29 17.98 26.78
CA VAL A 309 31.11 18.20 27.97
C VAL A 309 30.46 19.26 28.84
N PHE A 310 30.16 18.94 30.09
CA PHE A 310 29.67 19.89 31.09
C PHE A 310 30.76 20.09 32.15
N THR A 311 30.93 21.35 32.57
CA THR A 311 31.89 21.77 33.58
C THR A 311 31.18 22.58 34.66
N GLY A 312 31.81 22.75 35.82
CA GLY A 312 31.20 23.48 36.92
C GLY A 312 30.19 22.65 37.71
N LEU A 313 30.33 21.32 37.69
CA LEU A 313 29.41 20.42 38.38
C LEU A 313 29.69 20.41 39.88
N THR A 314 28.62 20.57 40.68
CA THR A 314 28.70 20.40 42.12
C THR A 314 28.98 18.92 42.46
N PRO A 315 29.70 18.63 43.56
CA PRO A 315 29.82 17.28 44.08
C PRO A 315 28.45 16.68 44.46
N LEU A 316 28.43 15.35 44.65
CA LEU A 316 27.27 14.47 44.84
C LEU A 316 26.69 13.93 43.51
N VAL A 317 25.53 13.28 43.61
CA VAL A 317 24.84 12.65 42.47
C VAL A 317 24.27 13.72 41.56
N GLN A 318 24.74 13.75 40.30
CA GLN A 318 24.15 14.54 39.23
C GLN A 318 23.33 13.64 38.32
N THR A 319 22.45 14.21 37.50
CA THR A 319 21.73 13.46 36.46
C THR A 319 21.93 14.12 35.11
N VAL A 320 22.49 13.35 34.19
CA VAL A 320 22.70 13.74 32.79
C VAL A 320 21.48 13.27 31.99
N TYR A 321 20.86 14.21 31.28
CA TYR A 321 19.75 13.97 30.37
C TYR A 321 20.25 14.06 28.93
N MET A 322 19.64 13.28 28.04
CA MET A 322 19.92 13.28 26.61
C MET A 322 18.62 13.18 25.82
N ARG A 323 18.53 13.98 24.76
CA ARG A 323 17.43 14.05 23.81
C ARG A 323 17.92 13.89 22.37
N ASP A 324 17.23 13.07 21.57
CA ASP A 324 17.48 12.93 20.12
C ASP A 324 16.43 13.67 19.26
N THR A 325 16.59 13.69 17.93
CA THR A 325 15.63 14.38 17.04
C THR A 325 14.32 13.63 16.81
N ALA A 326 14.23 12.34 17.20
CA ALA A 326 12.94 11.67 17.32
C ALA A 326 12.13 12.19 18.53
N GLY A 327 12.73 13.03 19.39
CA GLY A 327 12.12 13.57 20.58
C GLY A 327 12.09 12.57 21.73
N CYS A 328 13.10 11.69 21.78
CA CYS A 328 13.27 10.70 22.83
C CYS A 328 14.21 11.18 23.94
N ASP A 329 13.71 11.18 25.17
CA ASP A 329 14.44 11.57 26.36
C ASP A 329 14.90 10.34 27.16
N VAL A 330 16.18 10.34 27.57
CA VAL A 330 16.76 9.39 28.53
C VAL A 330 17.59 10.13 29.57
N ALA A 331 17.76 9.52 30.74
CA ALA A 331 18.54 10.08 31.84
C ALA A 331 19.46 9.03 32.47
N ARG A 332 20.62 9.46 32.96
CA ARG A 332 21.55 8.63 33.73
C ARG A 332 22.13 9.43 34.89
N SER A 333 22.08 8.85 36.09
CA SER A 333 22.74 9.41 37.27
C SER A 333 24.23 9.08 37.28
N ILE A 334 25.03 10.06 37.70
CA ILE A 334 26.49 10.04 37.81
C ILE A 334 26.90 10.54 39.20
N MET A 335 28.15 10.37 39.64
CA MET A 335 28.59 10.79 40.98
C MET A 335 29.91 11.56 40.92
N ILE A 336 29.81 12.89 41.01
CA ILE A 336 30.99 13.76 41.14
C ILE A 336 31.44 13.73 42.61
N GLU A 337 32.61 13.15 42.89
CA GLU A 337 33.19 13.20 44.23
C GLU A 337 34.03 14.48 44.43
N LYS A 338 34.50 14.71 45.66
CA LYS A 338 35.48 15.74 45.98
C LYS A 338 36.88 15.17 46.04
N ASP A 339 37.79 15.67 45.20
CA ASP A 339 39.22 15.46 45.39
C ASP A 339 39.76 16.45 46.45
N CYS A 340 39.91 15.93 47.67
CA CYS A 340 40.55 16.62 48.80
C CYS A 340 42.00 16.18 49.05
N LEU A 341 42.59 15.36 48.16
CA LEU A 341 43.79 14.59 48.48
C LEU A 341 45.11 15.35 48.26
N GLU A 342 45.08 16.57 47.73
CA GLU A 342 46.31 17.27 47.32
C GLU A 342 46.80 18.37 48.29
N ALA A 343 46.03 18.72 49.32
CA ALA A 343 46.33 19.83 50.23
C ALA A 343 47.10 19.41 51.51
N ILE A 344 48.35 18.98 51.35
CA ILE A 344 49.29 18.82 52.48
C ILE A 344 50.04 20.14 52.71
N TYR A 345 49.83 20.74 53.88
CA TYR A 345 50.59 21.87 54.39
C TYR A 345 51.71 21.38 55.33
N ILE A 346 52.93 21.85 55.09
CA ILE A 346 54.10 21.69 55.96
C ILE A 346 54.72 23.08 56.09
N PRO A 347 55.02 23.59 57.29
CA PRO A 347 55.60 24.91 57.46
C PRO A 347 57.00 24.94 56.82
N THR A 348 57.30 26.05 56.14
CA THR A 348 58.62 26.29 55.53
C THR A 348 59.65 26.83 56.53
N ALA A 349 59.22 27.25 57.72
CA ALA A 349 60.08 27.66 58.81
C ALA A 349 59.44 27.39 60.18
N PHE A 350 60.25 27.03 61.18
CA PHE A 350 59.82 26.85 62.57
C PHE A 350 60.89 27.33 63.56
N SER A 351 60.48 27.73 64.76
CA SER A 351 61.27 28.36 65.82
C SER A 351 61.13 27.55 67.11
N PRO A 352 62.02 26.59 67.39
CA PRO A 352 62.01 25.83 68.64
C PRO A 352 62.67 26.66 69.75
N ASP A 353 61.97 27.66 70.28
CA ASP A 353 62.45 28.59 71.32
C ASP A 353 61.66 28.50 72.65
N SER A 354 60.65 27.63 72.72
CA SER A 354 59.76 27.44 73.88
C SER A 354 58.84 28.62 74.21
N ASP A 355 58.56 29.54 73.26
CA ASP A 355 57.53 30.58 73.39
C ASP A 355 56.08 30.07 73.21
N GLY A 356 55.93 28.82 72.75
CA GLY A 356 54.67 28.13 72.49
C GLY A 356 54.13 28.29 71.06
N LYS A 357 54.86 28.97 70.16
CA LYS A 357 54.45 29.23 68.77
C LYS A 357 55.47 28.67 67.80
N ASN A 358 54.99 27.89 66.83
CA ASN A 358 55.80 27.38 65.73
C ASN A 358 57.03 26.56 66.20
N GLU A 359 56.90 25.84 67.32
CA GLU A 359 57.96 25.03 67.95
C GLU A 359 58.43 23.84 67.12
N VAL A 360 57.59 23.39 66.18
CA VAL A 360 57.77 22.12 65.47
C VAL A 360 57.40 22.22 64.00
N MET A 361 58.05 21.40 63.20
CA MET A 361 57.64 21.09 61.84
C MET A 361 56.50 20.07 61.89
N ASP A 362 55.26 20.53 61.98
CA ASP A 362 54.06 19.70 61.86
C ASP A 362 53.58 19.56 60.40
N MET A 363 52.80 18.53 60.10
CA MET A 363 52.13 18.40 58.80
C MET A 363 50.62 18.36 58.98
N LYS A 364 49.93 19.23 58.24
CA LYS A 364 48.48 19.43 58.30
C LYS A 364 47.88 19.10 56.94
N PHE A 365 46.81 18.34 56.94
CA PHE A 365 46.11 17.90 55.73
C PHE A 365 44.61 17.76 56.01
N LEU A 366 43.81 17.74 54.96
CA LEU A 366 42.36 17.55 55.05
C LEU A 366 42.03 16.07 54.79
N GLY A 367 41.24 15.47 55.69
CA GLY A 367 40.83 14.06 55.58
C GLY A 367 41.04 13.26 56.88
N GLY A 368 40.82 11.95 56.79
CA GLY A 368 41.18 10.99 57.84
C GLY A 368 42.68 10.68 57.86
N ALA A 369 43.08 9.58 58.48
CA ALA A 369 44.50 9.22 58.60
C ALA A 369 45.19 9.07 57.22
N LEU A 370 46.38 9.67 57.11
CA LEU A 370 47.30 9.56 55.98
C LEU A 370 48.41 8.56 56.34
N LYS A 371 49.01 7.89 55.35
CA LYS A 371 50.14 7.00 55.61
C LYS A 371 51.45 7.61 55.14
N ILE A 372 52.36 7.88 56.08
CA ILE A 372 53.76 8.14 55.73
C ILE A 372 54.35 6.81 55.24
N ARG A 373 55.00 6.82 54.07
CA ARG A 373 55.82 5.72 53.58
C ARG A 373 57.26 5.85 54.07
N TYR A 374 57.81 7.07 54.02
CA TYR A 374 59.04 7.43 54.72
C TYR A 374 59.16 8.96 54.87
N PHE A 375 59.90 9.41 55.88
CA PHE A 375 60.38 10.78 56.02
C PHE A 375 61.90 10.77 56.26
N ARG A 376 62.64 11.69 55.63
CA ARG A 376 64.07 11.89 55.82
C ARG A 376 64.40 13.38 55.74
N LEU A 377 65.09 13.91 56.75
CA LEU A 377 65.55 15.29 56.80
C LEU A 377 67.06 15.32 57.01
N PHE A 378 67.75 16.14 56.22
CA PHE A 378 69.20 16.11 56.06
C PHE A 378 69.85 17.40 56.56
N ASN A 379 71.08 17.31 57.05
CA ASN A 379 71.92 18.48 57.29
C ASN A 379 72.70 18.89 56.04
N ARG A 380 73.42 20.02 56.10
CA ARG A 380 74.22 20.57 54.98
C ARG A 380 75.33 19.66 54.44
N TRP A 381 75.63 18.55 55.10
CA TRP A 381 76.62 17.55 54.67
C TRP A 381 75.97 16.28 54.07
N GLY A 382 74.64 16.26 53.92
CA GLY A 382 73.89 15.12 53.37
C GLY A 382 73.62 14.00 54.37
N ASN A 383 73.96 14.15 55.65
CA ASN A 383 73.62 13.18 56.68
C ASN A 383 72.15 13.34 57.11
N VAL A 384 71.42 12.23 57.22
CA VAL A 384 70.06 12.21 57.79
C VAL A 384 70.15 12.51 59.29
N ILE A 385 69.44 13.54 59.74
CA ILE A 385 69.41 13.96 61.15
C ILE A 385 68.05 13.75 61.82
N ALA A 386 66.98 13.59 61.03
CA ALA A 386 65.66 13.14 61.49
C ALA A 386 65.00 12.27 60.41
N SER A 387 64.20 11.28 60.83
CA SER A 387 63.54 10.35 59.92
C SER A 387 62.37 9.61 60.57
N SER A 388 61.37 9.24 59.78
CA SER A 388 60.24 8.42 60.21
C SER A 388 60.07 7.20 59.30
N ALA A 389 59.80 6.04 59.90
CA ALA A 389 59.42 4.81 59.19
C ALA A 389 57.97 4.90 58.67
N SER A 390 57.49 3.85 57.99
CA SER A 390 56.12 3.85 57.48
C SER A 390 55.11 3.67 58.62
N GLN A 391 54.12 4.55 58.67
CA GLN A 391 53.10 4.63 59.73
C GLN A 391 51.88 5.41 59.27
N ASN A 392 50.71 5.11 59.84
CA ASN A 392 49.52 5.93 59.70
C ASN A 392 49.58 7.09 60.70
N VAL A 393 49.14 8.27 60.29
CA VAL A 393 49.24 9.52 61.05
C VAL A 393 48.02 10.40 60.80
N GLU A 394 47.69 11.24 61.78
CA GLU A 394 46.59 12.20 61.71
C GLU A 394 47.08 13.61 61.41
N SER A 395 46.15 14.51 61.08
CA SER A 395 46.47 15.91 60.76
C SER A 395 47.03 16.63 61.99
N GLY A 396 48.17 17.30 61.84
CA GLY A 396 48.94 17.87 62.95
C GLY A 396 50.12 16.99 63.42
N TYR A 397 50.39 15.86 62.76
CA TYR A 397 51.54 15.01 63.08
C TYR A 397 52.88 15.76 62.98
N THR A 398 53.69 15.71 64.04
CA THR A 398 55.03 16.31 64.07
C THR A 398 56.04 15.48 63.28
N LEU A 399 56.56 16.05 62.18
CA LEU A 399 57.65 15.46 61.41
C LEU A 399 59.00 15.63 62.13
N TRP A 400 59.24 16.81 62.71
CA TRP A 400 60.49 17.12 63.42
C TRP A 400 60.34 18.31 64.40
N ASN A 401 61.20 18.36 65.42
CA ASN A 401 61.17 19.34 66.51
C ASN A 401 62.50 20.12 66.67
N GLY A 402 63.39 20.08 65.68
CA GLY A 402 64.67 20.80 65.73
C GLY A 402 65.76 20.15 66.58
N ILE A 403 65.53 18.95 67.14
CA ILE A 403 66.51 18.21 67.95
C ILE A 403 67.21 17.15 67.10
N HIS A 404 68.52 16.98 67.32
CA HIS A 404 69.33 15.88 66.80
C HIS A 404 70.30 15.39 67.89
N ASN A 405 70.32 14.07 68.16
CA ASN A 405 71.14 13.45 69.22
C ASN A 405 71.01 14.16 70.60
N GLY A 406 69.78 14.53 70.99
CA GLY A 406 69.49 15.20 72.25
C GLY A 406 69.90 16.68 72.34
N ASN A 407 70.47 17.25 71.28
CA ASN A 407 70.85 18.65 71.21
C ASN A 407 70.00 19.38 70.16
N GLU A 408 69.69 20.66 70.38
CA GLU A 408 69.12 21.51 69.35
C GLU A 408 70.10 21.65 68.16
N VAL A 409 69.56 21.71 66.94
CA VAL A 409 70.37 22.04 65.77
C VAL A 409 70.65 23.54 65.65
N GLN A 410 71.65 23.89 64.83
CA GLN A 410 71.94 25.28 64.50
C GLN A 410 70.84 25.88 63.60
N PRO A 411 70.54 27.20 63.70
CA PRO A 411 69.69 27.89 62.74
C PRO A 411 70.17 27.68 61.31
N GLY A 412 69.22 27.53 60.39
CA GLY A 412 69.54 27.29 58.98
C GLY A 412 68.53 26.41 58.25
N THR A 413 68.79 26.20 56.97
CA THR A 413 67.90 25.48 56.06
C THR A 413 68.24 23.99 56.00
N TYR A 414 67.26 23.14 56.28
CA TYR A 414 67.37 21.69 56.27
C TYR A 414 66.49 21.09 55.16
N PRO A 415 67.06 20.52 54.09
CA PRO A 415 66.29 19.84 53.05
C PRO A 415 65.69 18.54 53.59
N TYR A 416 64.51 18.17 53.09
CA TYR A 416 63.83 16.93 53.43
C TYR A 416 63.15 16.27 52.22
N GLU A 417 62.93 14.97 52.35
CA GLU A 417 62.10 14.16 51.46
C GLU A 417 61.05 13.40 52.28
N LEU A 418 59.79 13.52 51.89
CA LEU A 418 58.64 12.88 52.51
C LEU A 418 57.84 12.15 51.42
N MET A 419 57.64 10.85 51.58
CA MET A 419 56.69 10.09 50.75
C MET A 419 55.43 9.79 51.56
N VAL A 420 54.28 10.17 51.02
CA VAL A 420 52.95 9.91 51.57
C VAL A 420 52.15 8.99 50.66
N GLU A 421 51.21 8.27 51.25
CA GLU A 421 50.17 7.47 50.61
C GLU A 421 48.81 7.90 51.16
N PHE A 422 47.88 8.19 50.25
CA PHE A 422 46.52 8.61 50.55
C PHE A 422 45.56 7.41 50.62
N ALA A 423 44.35 7.63 51.12
CA ALA A 423 43.35 6.57 51.31
C ALA A 423 42.95 5.84 50.01
N ASN A 424 43.07 6.49 48.84
CA ASN A 424 42.84 5.90 47.51
C ASN A 424 44.06 5.13 46.96
N GLY A 425 45.14 4.98 47.73
CA GLY A 425 46.38 4.35 47.32
C GLY A 425 47.31 5.21 46.46
N PHE A 426 46.93 6.45 46.10
CA PHE A 426 47.82 7.38 45.43
C PHE A 426 49.01 7.73 46.34
N THR A 427 50.20 7.86 45.76
CA THR A 427 51.41 8.20 46.51
C THR A 427 52.09 9.45 45.96
N ARG A 428 52.49 10.36 46.84
CA ARG A 428 53.16 11.61 46.49
C ARG A 428 54.48 11.73 47.22
N VAL A 429 55.53 12.16 46.51
CA VAL A 429 56.83 12.50 47.11
C VAL A 429 56.96 14.02 47.15
N ILE A 430 57.14 14.55 48.35
CA ILE A 430 57.38 15.97 48.63
C ILE A 430 58.88 16.14 48.91
N ARG A 431 59.53 17.02 48.15
CA ARG A 431 60.93 17.43 48.36
C ARG A 431 60.94 18.93 48.55
N ASN A 432 61.41 19.39 49.69
CA ASN A 432 61.46 20.81 50.02
C ASN A 432 62.54 21.03 51.11
N SER A 433 62.58 22.21 51.72
CA SER A 433 63.39 22.49 52.90
C SER A 433 62.60 23.22 53.97
N VAL A 434 63.02 23.05 55.21
CA VAL A 434 62.52 23.82 56.36
C VAL A 434 63.64 24.68 56.94
N LEU A 435 63.33 25.94 57.27
CA LEU A 435 64.24 26.86 57.93
C LEU A 435 64.03 26.79 59.45
N VAL A 436 65.07 26.40 60.19
CA VAL A 436 65.08 26.51 61.66
C VAL A 436 65.49 27.94 62.02
N LEU A 437 64.60 28.65 62.70
CA LEU A 437 64.78 29.99 63.27
C LEU A 437 65.13 29.89 64.76
N ARG A 438 65.65 30.99 65.31
CA ARG A 438 65.87 31.27 66.74
C ARG A 438 65.80 32.78 66.95
#